data_AF-A0A7C8E0L5-F1
#
_entry.id   AF-A0A7C8E0L5-F1
#
_cell.length_a   1.000
_cell.length_b   1.000
_cell.length_c   1.000
_cell.angle_alpha   90.00
_cell.angle_beta   90.00
_cell.angle_gamma   90.00
#
_symmetry.space_group_name_H-M   'P 1'
#
loop_
_entity.id
_entity.type
_entity.pdbx_description
1 polymer ?
#
loop_
_entity_poly.entity_id
_entity_poly.type
_entity_poly.pdbx_seq_one_letter_code
_entity_poly.pdbx_strand_id
1 'polypeptide(L)'
;MTKNNSYPIIAFIIFVGFLFNNILLSEIIFAHFLVLLGIRRAISLKSGKQSISKIFDASLWISFSAILFPPSALFLIFLLLAIFIYSSIDLRNVGLIILGALTSILMSYLMLIVFYDFISISEFFTNLITNTIYDINKGLSLRSIFVDVNTIIVFLILAISLIAYLISYGIKSTGNIKTLLLISSILFIAFFINGYYMGNGSALIYLLLPFLVLVTKLIEMTNRNWLLDLVVIFIIVFNLINQNLF
;
A
#
# COMPACT_ATOMS: atom_id res chain seq x y z
N MET A 1 -2.17 -21.72 -15.39
CA MET A 1 -1.16 -20.93 -16.14
C MET A 1 -1.49 -19.46 -15.97
N THR A 2 -0.94 -18.82 -14.94
CA THR A 2 -1.18 -17.41 -14.67
C THR A 2 -0.40 -16.59 -15.69
N LYS A 3 -1.08 -15.97 -16.66
CA LYS A 3 -0.49 -14.89 -17.46
C LYS A 3 0.13 -13.91 -16.45
N ASN A 4 1.45 -13.74 -16.50
CA ASN A 4 2.16 -12.73 -15.74
C ASN A 4 1.62 -11.37 -16.21
N ASN A 5 0.59 -10.89 -15.52
CA ASN A 5 0.00 -9.61 -15.82
C ASN A 5 0.93 -8.57 -15.21
N SER A 6 1.81 -7.98 -16.03
CA SER A 6 2.70 -6.89 -15.63
C SER A 6 1.98 -5.56 -15.43
N TYR A 7 0.66 -5.52 -15.67
CA TYR A 7 -0.20 -4.34 -15.55
C TYR A 7 -0.22 -3.67 -14.16
N PRO A 8 -0.17 -4.39 -13.00
CA PRO A 8 0.01 -3.75 -11.70
C PRO A 8 1.28 -2.90 -11.63
N ILE A 9 2.36 -3.41 -12.22
CA ILE A 9 3.70 -2.78 -12.20
C ILE A 9 3.74 -1.60 -13.18
N ILE A 10 3.13 -1.76 -14.36
CA ILE A 10 3.01 -0.68 -15.36
C ILE A 10 2.10 0.43 -14.84
N ALA A 11 0.96 0.10 -14.24
CA ALA A 11 0.08 1.06 -13.60
C ALA A 11 0.77 1.78 -12.43
N PHE A 12 1.60 1.07 -11.64
CA PHE A 12 2.44 1.68 -10.61
C PHE A 12 3.42 2.68 -11.22
N ILE A 13 4.16 2.30 -12.26
CA ILE A 13 5.14 3.19 -12.92
C ILE A 13 4.46 4.43 -13.51
N ILE A 14 3.32 4.27 -14.20
CA ILE A 14 2.56 5.38 -14.79
C ILE A 14 2.00 6.30 -13.71
N PHE A 15 1.47 5.76 -12.62
CA PHE A 15 0.91 6.54 -11.52
C PHE A 15 1.99 7.22 -10.66
N VAL A 16 3.19 6.63 -10.56
CA VAL A 16 4.37 7.26 -9.95
C VAL A 16 4.90 8.41 -10.80
N GLY A 17 4.98 8.23 -12.13
CA GLY A 17 5.31 9.31 -13.06
C GLY A 17 4.27 10.43 -13.11
N PHE A 18 3.02 10.14 -12.71
CA PHE A 18 1.92 11.10 -12.57
C PHE A 18 2.05 12.03 -11.35
N LEU A 19 2.75 11.60 -10.29
CA LEU A 19 2.71 12.35 -9.03
C LEU A 19 3.75 13.47 -8.95
N PHE A 20 5.05 13.30 -9.22
CA PHE A 20 5.99 14.43 -8.97
C PHE A 20 7.33 14.46 -9.71
N ASN A 21 7.81 15.71 -9.85
CA ASN A 21 9.10 16.21 -10.32
C ASN A 21 10.13 16.47 -9.17
N ASN A 22 9.86 15.97 -7.94
CA ASN A 22 10.64 16.31 -6.73
C ASN A 22 11.24 15.08 -6.02
N ILE A 23 12.53 15.16 -5.68
CA ILE A 23 13.36 14.10 -5.06
C ILE A 23 12.91 13.69 -3.64
N LEU A 24 12.28 14.59 -2.87
CA LEU A 24 11.76 14.32 -1.52
C LEU A 24 10.61 13.29 -1.49
N LEU A 25 9.98 12.97 -2.64
CA LEU A 25 8.99 11.91 -2.74
C LEU A 25 9.57 10.50 -2.86
N SER A 26 10.88 10.35 -3.10
CA SER A 26 11.49 9.06 -3.47
C SER A 26 11.37 8.00 -2.36
N GLU A 27 11.64 8.35 -1.10
CA GLU A 27 11.55 7.42 0.04
C GLU A 27 10.10 6.97 0.30
N ILE A 28 9.14 7.89 0.20
CA ILE A 28 7.71 7.60 0.37
C ILE A 28 7.24 6.67 -0.75
N ILE A 29 7.61 6.93 -2.00
CA ILE A 29 7.27 6.06 -3.13
C ILE A 29 7.87 4.67 -2.94
N PHE A 30 9.13 4.61 -2.51
CA PHE A 30 9.80 3.33 -2.26
C PHE A 30 9.14 2.56 -1.11
N ALA A 31 8.72 3.23 -0.05
CA ALA A 31 7.91 2.65 1.01
C ALA A 31 6.60 2.05 0.45
N HIS A 32 5.84 2.81 -0.35
CA HIS A 32 4.59 2.30 -0.97
C HIS A 32 4.81 1.10 -1.88
N PHE A 33 5.92 1.09 -2.62
CA PHE A 33 6.33 -0.07 -3.42
C PHE A 33 6.56 -1.32 -2.54
N LEU A 34 7.25 -1.16 -1.41
CA LEU A 34 7.49 -2.24 -0.46
C LEU A 34 6.18 -2.75 0.17
N VAL A 35 5.24 -1.86 0.51
CA VAL A 35 3.90 -2.28 0.96
C VAL A 35 3.20 -3.11 -0.11
N LEU A 36 3.26 -2.71 -1.39
CA LEU A 36 2.66 -3.48 -2.49
C LEU A 36 3.26 -4.89 -2.58
N LEU A 37 4.58 -5.03 -2.41
CA LEU A 37 5.23 -6.35 -2.37
C LEU A 37 4.71 -7.20 -1.21
N GLY A 38 4.58 -6.61 -0.02
CA GLY A 38 4.04 -7.26 1.17
C GLY A 38 2.59 -7.72 1.00
N ILE A 39 1.73 -6.84 0.49
CA ILE A 39 0.31 -7.13 0.20
C ILE A 39 0.18 -8.23 -0.85
N ARG A 40 0.95 -8.17 -1.95
CA ARG A 40 0.97 -9.21 -2.98
C ARG A 40 1.27 -10.58 -2.37
N ARG A 41 2.25 -10.62 -1.46
CA ARG A 41 2.65 -11.85 -0.78
C ARG A 41 1.58 -12.33 0.21
N ALA A 42 0.95 -11.43 0.96
CA ALA A 42 -0.17 -11.74 1.85
C ALA A 42 -1.39 -12.29 1.09
N ILE A 43 -1.76 -11.71 -0.05
CA ILE A 43 -2.87 -12.22 -0.89
C ILE A 43 -2.57 -13.63 -1.40
N SER A 44 -1.29 -13.96 -1.67
CA SER A 44 -0.88 -15.28 -2.13
C SER A 44 -1.13 -16.40 -1.11
N LEU A 45 -1.43 -16.08 0.16
CA LEU A 45 -1.87 -17.03 1.19
C LEU A 45 -3.14 -17.78 0.78
N LYS A 46 -3.98 -17.19 -0.07
CA LYS A 46 -5.18 -17.82 -0.64
C LYS A 46 -4.94 -19.22 -1.21
N SER A 47 -3.74 -19.48 -1.73
CA SER A 47 -3.39 -20.80 -2.31
C SER A 47 -3.06 -21.88 -1.27
N GLY A 48 -2.90 -21.55 0.01
CA GLY A 48 -2.52 -22.46 1.09
C GLY A 48 -1.07 -22.98 1.04
N LYS A 49 -0.38 -22.84 -0.10
CA LYS A 49 1.01 -23.30 -0.28
C LYS A 49 2.00 -22.38 0.40
N GLN A 50 3.02 -22.94 1.07
CA GLN A 50 4.14 -22.17 1.65
C GLN A 50 3.69 -20.99 2.53
N SER A 51 2.71 -21.20 3.40
CA SER A 51 2.16 -20.14 4.27
C SER A 51 3.24 -19.47 5.13
N ILE A 52 4.18 -20.25 5.66
CA ILE A 52 5.27 -19.79 6.52
C ILE A 52 6.13 -18.73 5.82
N SER A 53 6.66 -19.05 4.63
CA SER A 53 7.51 -18.11 3.90
C SER A 53 6.73 -16.88 3.44
N LYS A 54 5.44 -17.05 3.08
CA LYS A 54 4.59 -15.93 2.66
C LYS A 54 4.30 -14.95 3.77
N ILE A 55 4.02 -15.44 4.98
CA ILE A 55 3.78 -14.59 6.15
C ILE A 55 5.06 -13.83 6.49
N PHE A 56 6.19 -14.53 6.55
CA PHE A 56 7.50 -13.92 6.82
C PHE A 56 7.88 -12.86 5.78
N ASP A 57 7.78 -13.19 4.48
CA ASP A 57 8.09 -12.24 3.41
C ASP A 57 7.17 -11.02 3.47
N ALA A 58 5.86 -11.23 3.72
CA ALA A 58 4.91 -10.13 3.80
C ALA A 58 5.20 -9.21 4.99
N SER A 59 5.49 -9.77 6.17
CA SER A 59 5.84 -8.98 7.35
C SER A 59 7.17 -8.25 7.16
N LEU A 60 8.17 -8.87 6.54
CA LEU A 60 9.45 -8.25 6.20
C LEU A 60 9.25 -7.02 5.31
N TRP A 61 8.53 -7.14 4.20
CA TRP A 61 8.37 -6.02 3.27
C TRP A 61 7.55 -4.87 3.88
N ILE A 62 6.48 -5.17 4.62
CA ILE A 62 5.64 -4.14 5.26
C ILE A 62 6.41 -3.43 6.38
N SER A 63 7.15 -4.17 7.19
CA SER A 63 7.95 -3.57 8.28
C SER A 63 9.14 -2.77 7.73
N PHE A 64 9.77 -3.20 6.64
CA PHE A 64 10.81 -2.42 5.96
C PHE A 64 10.26 -1.10 5.41
N SER A 65 9.04 -1.13 4.86
CA SER A 65 8.32 0.09 4.50
C SER A 65 8.09 0.99 5.72
N ALA A 66 7.74 0.43 6.88
CA ALA A 66 7.46 1.19 8.09
C ALA A 66 8.70 1.92 8.64
N ILE A 67 9.90 1.41 8.35
CA ILE A 67 11.15 2.08 8.72
C ILE A 67 11.37 3.34 7.88
N LEU A 68 11.06 3.28 6.58
CA LEU A 68 11.18 4.42 5.65
C LEU A 68 10.03 5.42 5.83
N PHE A 69 8.83 4.90 6.07
CA PHE A 69 7.62 5.68 6.21
C PHE A 69 6.75 5.07 7.32
N PRO A 70 6.85 5.60 8.57
CA PRO A 70 6.23 5.04 9.77
C PRO A 70 4.78 4.55 9.65
N PRO A 71 3.83 5.30 9.05
CA PRO A 71 2.43 4.89 9.07
C PRO A 71 2.11 3.71 8.15
N SER A 72 3.04 3.30 7.28
CA SER A 72 2.88 2.05 6.53
C SER A 72 2.85 0.80 7.43
N ALA A 73 3.27 0.91 8.71
CA ALA A 73 3.08 -0.14 9.72
C ALA A 73 1.61 -0.59 9.85
N LEU A 74 0.63 0.29 9.57
CA LEU A 74 -0.80 -0.04 9.61
C LEU A 74 -1.17 -1.17 8.63
N PHE A 75 -0.39 -1.39 7.57
CA PHE A 75 -0.59 -2.52 6.66
C PHE A 75 -0.27 -3.89 7.29
N LEU A 76 0.35 -3.96 8.48
CA LEU A 76 0.43 -5.21 9.23
C LEU A 76 -0.96 -5.69 9.68
N ILE A 77 -1.93 -4.78 9.86
CA ILE A 77 -3.34 -5.13 10.12
C ILE A 77 -3.93 -5.85 8.91
N PHE A 78 -3.59 -5.40 7.69
CA PHE A 78 -3.98 -6.12 6.47
C PHE A 78 -3.39 -7.53 6.43
N LEU A 79 -2.11 -7.71 6.81
CA LEU A 79 -1.48 -9.03 6.88
C LEU A 79 -2.19 -9.94 7.89
N LEU A 80 -2.51 -9.44 9.09
CA LEU A 80 -3.28 -10.16 10.10
C LEU A 80 -4.65 -10.61 9.57
N LEU A 81 -5.35 -9.72 8.86
CA LEU A 81 -6.63 -10.01 8.24
C LEU A 81 -6.50 -11.06 7.11
N ALA A 82 -5.46 -10.98 6.28
CA ALA A 82 -5.18 -11.98 5.26
C ALA A 82 -4.87 -13.36 5.87
N ILE A 83 -4.13 -13.40 6.98
CA ILE A 83 -3.89 -14.62 7.75
C ILE A 83 -5.21 -15.14 8.31
N PHE A 84 -6.04 -14.31 8.92
CA PHE A 84 -7.35 -14.72 9.46
C PHE A 84 -8.27 -15.36 8.39
N ILE A 85 -8.25 -14.83 7.17
CA ILE A 85 -9.16 -15.25 6.09
C ILE A 85 -8.72 -16.55 5.40
N TYR A 86 -7.40 -16.73 5.22
CA TYR A 86 -6.80 -17.78 4.40
C TYR A 86 -5.97 -18.79 5.18
N SER A 87 -5.72 -18.54 6.46
CA SER A 87 -4.95 -19.36 7.39
C SER A 87 -5.64 -19.36 8.77
N SER A 88 -5.12 -20.13 9.73
CA SER A 88 -5.40 -19.94 11.15
C SER A 88 -4.49 -18.86 11.73
N ILE A 89 -4.99 -18.05 12.67
CA ILE A 89 -4.11 -17.22 13.52
C ILE A 89 -3.61 -18.11 14.65
N ASP A 90 -2.36 -18.57 14.51
CA ASP A 90 -1.68 -19.33 15.55
C ASP A 90 -0.44 -18.56 16.05
N LEU A 91 0.05 -18.88 17.24
CA LEU A 91 1.26 -18.29 17.82
C LEU A 91 2.46 -18.34 16.86
N ARG A 92 2.53 -19.40 16.05
CA ARG A 92 3.53 -19.55 14.99
C ARG A 92 3.48 -18.40 13.97
N ASN A 93 2.28 -18.04 13.51
CA ASN A 93 2.09 -17.00 12.50
C ASN A 93 2.38 -15.62 13.08
N VAL A 94 2.03 -15.38 14.34
CA VAL A 94 2.43 -14.16 15.07
C VAL A 94 3.95 -14.07 15.19
N GLY A 95 4.62 -15.18 15.55
CA GLY A 95 6.07 -15.28 15.59
C GLY A 95 6.73 -14.94 14.25
N LEU A 96 6.16 -15.37 13.11
CA LEU A 96 6.67 -15.02 11.78
C LEU A 96 6.52 -13.53 11.45
N ILE A 97 5.46 -12.88 11.92
CA ILE A 97 5.30 -11.43 11.77
C ILE A 97 6.42 -10.70 12.52
N ILE A 98 6.66 -11.09 13.78
CA ILE A 98 7.71 -10.51 14.63
C ILE A 98 9.09 -10.75 14.01
N LEU A 99 9.38 -11.97 13.54
CA LEU A 99 10.64 -12.30 12.89
C LEU A 99 10.86 -11.46 11.62
N GLY A 100 9.85 -11.30 10.78
CA GLY A 100 9.96 -10.43 9.60
C GLY A 100 10.27 -8.97 9.97
N ALA A 101 9.62 -8.45 11.01
CA ALA A 101 9.90 -7.11 11.53
C ALA A 101 11.32 -6.97 12.11
N LEU A 102 11.81 -7.96 12.86
CA LEU A 102 13.18 -7.95 13.36
C LEU A 102 14.19 -8.00 12.21
N THR A 103 13.93 -8.81 11.19
CA THR A 103 14.83 -8.91 10.03
C THR A 103 14.87 -7.63 9.21
N SER A 104 13.77 -6.90 9.09
CA SER A 104 13.76 -5.61 8.37
C SER A 104 14.53 -4.53 9.13
N ILE A 105 14.42 -4.49 10.46
CA ILE A 105 15.21 -3.59 11.33
C ILE A 105 16.71 -3.92 11.23
N LEU A 106 17.07 -5.20 11.27
CA LEU A 106 18.47 -5.61 11.09
C LEU A 106 18.98 -5.26 9.68
N MET A 107 18.19 -5.50 8.64
CA MET A 107 18.57 -5.16 7.27
C MET A 107 18.76 -3.66 7.07
N SER A 108 17.89 -2.82 7.63
CA SER A 108 18.05 -1.36 7.52
C SER A 108 19.28 -0.88 8.27
N TYR A 109 19.58 -1.42 9.45
CA TYR A 109 20.80 -1.11 10.19
C TYR A 109 22.06 -1.51 9.40
N LEU A 110 22.08 -2.73 8.84
CA LEU A 110 23.20 -3.20 8.00
C LEU A 110 23.38 -2.35 6.74
N MET A 111 22.29 -1.97 6.06
CA MET A 111 22.37 -1.06 4.92
C MET A 111 22.96 0.29 5.31
N LEU A 112 22.58 0.82 6.47
CA LEU A 112 23.07 2.10 6.94
C LEU A 112 24.59 2.06 7.19
N ILE A 113 25.11 0.99 7.80
CA ILE A 113 26.56 0.80 8.00
C ILE A 113 27.32 0.64 6.66
N VAL A 114 26.71 0.02 5.66
CA VAL A 114 27.38 -0.23 4.37
C VAL A 114 27.46 1.04 3.52
N PHE A 115 26.43 1.89 3.55
CA PHE A 115 26.34 3.08 2.69
C PHE A 115 26.76 4.38 3.38
N TYR A 116 26.74 4.42 4.71
CA TYR A 116 27.07 5.58 5.53
C TYR A 116 28.08 5.24 6.62
N ASP A 117 28.52 6.25 7.37
CA ASP A 117 29.43 6.04 8.49
C ASP A 117 28.81 5.18 9.59
N PHE A 118 29.68 4.49 10.32
CA PHE A 118 29.27 3.64 11.43
C PHE A 118 28.51 4.46 12.48
N ILE A 119 27.26 4.07 12.72
CA ILE A 119 26.41 4.62 13.78
C ILE A 119 26.17 3.53 14.82
N SER A 120 26.21 3.93 16.10
CA SER A 120 25.94 3.02 17.21
C SER A 120 24.51 2.46 17.15
N ILE A 121 24.32 1.21 17.58
CA ILE A 121 22.99 0.59 17.58
C ILE A 121 21.98 1.43 18.40
N SER A 122 22.43 2.04 19.51
CA SER A 122 21.60 2.89 20.36
C SER A 122 21.12 4.13 19.62
N GLU A 123 22.00 4.78 18.87
CA GLU A 123 21.68 5.99 18.11
C GLU A 123 20.76 5.68 16.92
N PHE A 124 20.94 4.52 16.28
CA PHE A 124 20.02 4.03 15.27
C PHE A 124 18.59 3.86 15.84
N PHE A 125 18.46 3.19 16.99
CA PHE A 125 17.15 3.02 17.63
C PHE A 125 16.55 4.34 18.10
N THR A 126 17.34 5.27 18.63
CA THR A 126 16.81 6.60 18.99
C THR A 126 16.29 7.33 17.77
N ASN A 127 17.00 7.32 16.65
CA ASN A 127 16.56 8.00 15.42
C ASN A 127 15.28 7.38 14.84
N LEU A 128 15.14 6.06 14.88
CA LEU A 128 13.90 5.37 14.50
C LEU A 128 12.73 5.79 15.42
N ILE A 129 12.95 5.81 16.73
CA ILE A 129 11.92 6.15 17.71
C ILE A 129 11.54 7.64 17.61
N THR A 130 12.50 8.55 17.45
CA THR A 130 12.21 9.98 17.34
C THR A 130 11.46 10.32 16.07
N ASN A 131 11.81 9.70 14.93
CA ASN A 131 11.09 9.91 13.67
C ASN A 131 9.65 9.40 13.76
N THR A 132 9.44 8.22 14.34
CA THR A 132 8.09 7.66 14.54
C THR A 132 7.25 8.51 15.52
N ILE A 133 7.81 8.98 16.64
CA ILE A 133 7.11 9.82 17.62
C ILE A 133 6.80 11.22 17.07
N TYR A 134 7.74 11.82 16.34
CA TYR A 134 7.56 13.14 15.73
C TYR A 134 6.38 13.14 14.76
N ASP A 135 6.23 12.06 13.99
CA ASP A 135 5.09 11.88 13.11
C ASP A 135 3.79 11.60 13.87
N ILE A 136 3.82 10.83 14.96
CA ILE A 136 2.63 10.60 15.81
C ILE A 136 2.10 11.91 16.42
N ASN A 137 2.96 12.85 16.79
CA ASN A 137 2.49 14.10 17.42
C ASN A 137 1.73 15.05 16.48
N LYS A 138 1.67 14.78 15.17
CA LYS A 138 0.91 15.60 14.20
C LYS A 138 -0.62 15.49 14.33
N GLY A 139 -1.13 14.49 15.06
CA GLY A 139 -2.54 14.36 15.42
C GLY A 139 -3.48 14.05 14.26
N LEU A 140 -4.59 13.35 14.56
CA LEU A 140 -5.59 12.97 13.57
C LEU A 140 -6.59 14.13 13.39
N SER A 141 -6.54 14.84 12.26
CA SER A 141 -7.46 15.95 11.99
C SER A 141 -8.39 15.60 10.85
N LEU A 142 -9.64 15.24 11.16
CA LEU A 142 -10.66 14.90 10.15
C LEU A 142 -10.90 16.02 9.13
N ARG A 143 -10.68 17.28 9.54
CA ARG A 143 -10.78 18.45 8.67
C ARG A 143 -9.72 18.47 7.58
N SER A 144 -8.55 17.88 7.82
CA SER A 144 -7.44 17.83 6.86
C SER A 144 -7.68 16.88 5.68
N ILE A 145 -8.51 15.84 5.86
CA ILE A 145 -8.84 14.82 4.85
C ILE A 145 -9.49 15.42 3.59
N PHE A 146 -10.33 16.44 3.78
CA PHE A 146 -11.18 17.02 2.74
C PHE A 146 -10.72 18.41 2.28
N VAL A 147 -9.47 18.79 2.53
CA VAL A 147 -8.96 20.13 2.19
C VAL A 147 -8.68 20.26 0.68
N ASP A 148 -8.19 19.19 0.05
CA ASP A 148 -7.78 19.22 -1.35
C ASP A 148 -8.86 18.62 -2.27
N VAL A 149 -9.29 19.37 -3.29
CA VAL A 149 -10.29 18.91 -4.27
C VAL A 149 -9.85 17.60 -4.96
N ASN A 150 -8.53 17.43 -5.16
CA ASN A 150 -7.97 16.23 -5.76
C ASN A 150 -8.15 14.97 -4.89
N THR A 151 -8.06 15.09 -3.56
CA THR A 151 -8.25 13.93 -2.66
C THR A 151 -9.70 13.50 -2.63
N ILE A 152 -10.63 14.45 -2.69
CA ILE A 152 -12.07 14.22 -2.78
C ILE A 152 -12.41 13.47 -4.08
N ILE A 153 -11.86 13.91 -5.21
CA ILE A 153 -12.08 13.27 -6.52
C ILE A 153 -11.56 11.83 -6.51
N VAL A 154 -10.35 11.59 -6.03
CA VAL A 154 -9.80 10.22 -5.97
C VAL A 154 -10.60 9.34 -5.00
N PHE A 155 -11.01 9.87 -3.85
CA PHE A 155 -11.85 9.12 -2.91
C PHE A 155 -13.21 8.76 -3.53
N LEU A 156 -13.83 9.66 -4.28
CA LEU A 156 -15.06 9.41 -5.04
C LEU A 156 -14.86 8.31 -6.09
N ILE A 157 -13.78 8.37 -6.87
CA ILE A 157 -13.45 7.33 -7.86
C ILE A 157 -13.30 5.97 -7.18
N LEU A 158 -12.60 5.90 -6.04
CA LEU A 158 -12.42 4.68 -5.28
C LEU A 158 -13.74 4.16 -4.71
N ALA A 159 -14.58 5.02 -4.14
CA ALA A 159 -15.90 4.65 -3.62
C ALA A 159 -16.81 4.11 -4.74
N ILE A 160 -16.84 4.79 -5.90
CA ILE A 160 -17.62 4.35 -7.07
C ILE A 160 -17.11 3.00 -7.57
N SER A 161 -15.79 2.80 -7.63
CA SER A 161 -15.19 1.53 -8.07
C SER A 161 -15.52 0.37 -7.12
N LEU A 162 -15.55 0.61 -5.80
CA LEU A 162 -15.99 -0.35 -4.80
C LEU A 162 -17.47 -0.70 -4.98
N ILE A 163 -18.33 0.31 -5.15
CA ILE A 163 -19.77 0.11 -5.36
C ILE A 163 -20.03 -0.68 -6.65
N ALA A 164 -19.33 -0.36 -7.73
CA ALA A 164 -19.41 -1.10 -8.99
C ALA A 164 -18.99 -2.57 -8.81
N TYR A 165 -17.93 -2.83 -8.04
CA TYR A 165 -17.50 -4.20 -7.71
C TYR A 165 -18.55 -4.94 -6.86
N LEU A 166 -19.14 -4.27 -5.86
CA LEU A 166 -20.20 -4.83 -5.01
C LEU A 166 -21.42 -5.25 -5.82
N ILE A 167 -21.94 -4.36 -6.67
CA ILE A 167 -23.12 -4.60 -7.51
C ILE A 167 -22.85 -5.73 -8.51
N SER A 168 -21.68 -5.73 -9.13
CA SER A 168 -21.37 -6.67 -10.20
C SER A 168 -21.05 -8.08 -9.68
N TYR A 169 -20.35 -8.21 -8.54
CA TYR A 169 -19.78 -9.50 -8.12
C TYR A 169 -19.61 -9.73 -6.61
N GLY A 170 -19.66 -8.71 -5.76
CA GLY A 170 -19.22 -8.77 -4.36
C GLY A 170 -19.91 -9.79 -3.47
N ILE A 171 -21.15 -10.18 -3.77
CA ILE A 171 -21.98 -11.06 -2.92
C ILE A 171 -22.23 -12.44 -3.57
N LYS A 172 -21.75 -12.67 -4.80
CA LYS A 172 -22.11 -13.87 -5.57
C LYS A 172 -21.39 -15.15 -5.13
N SER A 173 -20.29 -15.04 -4.38
CA SER A 173 -19.57 -16.21 -3.85
C SER A 173 -18.75 -15.87 -2.61
N THR A 174 -18.49 -16.88 -1.77
CA THR A 174 -17.62 -16.75 -0.58
C THR A 174 -16.20 -16.29 -0.94
N GLY A 175 -15.69 -16.67 -2.12
CA GLY A 175 -14.42 -16.20 -2.64
C GLY A 175 -14.41 -14.70 -2.96
N ASN A 176 -15.50 -14.18 -3.52
CA ASN A 176 -15.64 -12.76 -3.84
C ASN A 176 -15.78 -11.90 -2.59
N ILE A 177 -16.49 -12.39 -1.56
CA ILE A 177 -16.62 -11.73 -0.26
C ILE A 177 -15.24 -11.61 0.40
N LYS A 178 -14.42 -12.67 0.37
CA LYS A 178 -13.05 -12.64 0.90
C LYS A 178 -12.16 -11.62 0.16
N THR A 179 -12.28 -11.52 -1.16
CA THR A 179 -11.52 -10.51 -1.93
C THR A 179 -12.03 -9.09 -1.68
N LEU A 180 -13.34 -8.90 -1.53
CA LEU A 180 -13.94 -7.62 -1.16
C LEU A 180 -13.39 -7.12 0.18
N LEU A 181 -13.35 -8.00 1.19
CA LEU A 181 -12.88 -7.67 2.53
C LEU A 181 -11.41 -7.22 2.53
N LEU A 182 -10.59 -7.84 1.69
CA LEU A 182 -9.18 -7.45 1.53
C LEU A 182 -9.07 -6.09 0.85
N ILE A 183 -9.79 -5.86 -0.25
CA ILE A 183 -9.77 -4.57 -0.96
C ILE A 183 -10.27 -3.43 -0.05
N SER A 184 -11.35 -3.66 0.70
CA SER A 184 -11.90 -2.66 1.62
C SER A 184 -10.95 -2.36 2.77
N SER A 185 -10.24 -3.35 3.32
CA SER A 185 -9.25 -3.12 4.37
C SER A 185 -8.06 -2.26 3.90
N ILE A 186 -7.59 -2.46 2.66
CA ILE A 186 -6.52 -1.63 2.07
C ILE A 186 -7.00 -0.18 1.91
N LEU A 187 -8.23 0.02 1.44
CA LEU A 187 -8.85 1.35 1.30
C LEU A 187 -9.04 2.04 2.64
N PHE A 188 -9.48 1.31 3.64
CA PHE A 188 -9.64 1.82 5.00
C PHE A 188 -8.30 2.26 5.58
N ILE A 189 -7.26 1.43 5.50
CA ILE A 189 -5.92 1.78 5.98
C ILE A 189 -5.38 3.01 5.26
N ALA A 190 -5.51 3.08 3.94
CA ALA A 190 -5.09 4.23 3.16
C ALA A 190 -5.83 5.52 3.53
N PHE A 191 -7.13 5.44 3.81
CA PHE A 191 -7.92 6.57 4.29
C PHE A 191 -7.44 7.09 5.64
N PHE A 192 -7.15 6.18 6.59
CA PHE A 192 -6.62 6.54 7.90
C PHE A 192 -5.25 7.21 7.82
N ILE A 193 -4.36 6.68 6.98
CA ILE A 193 -3.03 7.28 6.74
C ILE A 193 -3.18 8.69 6.16
N ASN A 194 -4.12 8.86 5.21
CA ASN A 194 -4.38 10.17 4.60
C ASN A 194 -4.77 11.24 5.63
N GLY A 195 -5.73 10.92 6.50
CA GLY A 195 -6.24 11.87 7.49
C GLY A 195 -5.31 12.22 8.64
N TYR A 196 -4.24 11.46 8.80
CA TYR A 196 -3.26 11.68 9.84
C TYR A 196 -2.07 12.55 9.38
N TYR A 197 -1.67 12.44 8.11
CA TYR A 197 -0.43 13.02 7.61
C TYR A 197 -0.60 14.31 6.79
N MET A 198 -1.81 14.88 6.74
CA MET A 198 -2.07 15.97 5.80
C MET A 198 -1.73 17.36 6.34
N GLY A 199 -0.64 17.90 5.77
CA GLY A 199 -0.35 19.34 5.70
C GLY A 199 -0.14 19.85 4.27
N ASN A 200 0.34 19.02 3.31
CA ASN A 200 0.63 19.46 1.93
C ASN A 200 0.54 18.28 0.94
N GLY A 201 -0.38 18.29 -0.05
CA GLY A 201 -0.35 17.64 -1.40
C GLY A 201 0.03 16.15 -1.60
N SER A 202 0.63 15.49 -0.62
CA SER A 202 1.09 14.09 -0.61
C SER A 202 -0.04 13.08 -0.43
N ALA A 203 -1.24 13.59 -0.14
CA ALA A 203 -2.47 12.85 0.06
C ALA A 203 -2.81 11.88 -1.09
N LEU A 204 -2.44 12.21 -2.33
CA LEU A 204 -2.69 11.34 -3.48
C LEU A 204 -1.79 10.10 -3.50
N ILE A 205 -0.58 10.17 -2.93
CA ILE A 205 0.37 9.05 -2.88
C ILE A 205 -0.19 7.93 -2.01
N TYR A 206 -0.88 8.26 -0.91
CA TYR A 206 -1.44 7.26 0.00
C TYR A 206 -2.62 6.48 -0.62
N LEU A 207 -3.30 7.07 -1.61
CA LEU A 207 -4.42 6.45 -2.34
C LEU A 207 -3.93 5.61 -3.53
N LEU A 208 -2.65 5.72 -3.90
CA LEU A 208 -2.01 4.95 -4.97
C LEU A 208 -2.16 3.45 -4.75
N LEU A 209 -1.97 3.00 -3.51
CA LEU A 209 -1.95 1.59 -3.17
C LEU A 209 -3.32 0.92 -3.31
N PRO A 210 -4.40 1.42 -2.67
CA PRO A 210 -5.74 0.88 -2.90
C PRO A 210 -6.20 1.03 -4.35
N PHE A 211 -5.84 2.12 -5.02
CA PHE A 211 -6.15 2.33 -6.43
C PHE A 211 -5.56 1.22 -7.31
N LEU A 212 -4.28 0.90 -7.15
CA LEU A 212 -3.63 -0.17 -7.91
C LEU A 212 -4.26 -1.53 -7.64
N VAL A 213 -4.60 -1.83 -6.40
CA VAL A 213 -5.25 -3.11 -6.06
C VAL A 213 -6.63 -3.22 -6.69
N LEU A 214 -7.42 -2.13 -6.70
CA LEU A 214 -8.71 -2.07 -7.39
C LEU A 214 -8.56 -2.19 -8.91
N VAL A 215 -7.68 -1.41 -9.52
CA VAL A 215 -7.42 -1.45 -10.97
C VAL A 215 -7.01 -2.85 -11.39
N THR A 216 -6.08 -3.47 -10.68
CA THR A 216 -5.61 -4.82 -11.01
C THR A 216 -6.68 -5.88 -10.86
N LYS A 217 -7.59 -5.72 -9.89
CA LYS A 217 -8.76 -6.60 -9.77
C LYS A 217 -9.75 -6.37 -10.89
N LEU A 218 -10.03 -5.12 -11.26
CA LEU A 218 -10.89 -4.79 -12.40
C LEU A 218 -10.33 -5.35 -13.71
N ILE A 219 -9.00 -5.30 -13.90
CA ILE A 219 -8.30 -5.93 -15.03
C ILE A 219 -8.52 -7.45 -15.04
N GLU A 220 -8.28 -8.10 -13.89
CA GLU A 220 -8.45 -9.56 -13.78
C GLU A 220 -9.89 -9.99 -14.07
N MET A 221 -10.86 -9.12 -13.75
CA MET A 221 -12.29 -9.37 -13.96
C MET A 221 -12.77 -9.02 -15.37
N THR A 222 -12.07 -8.15 -16.08
CA THR A 222 -12.44 -7.69 -17.42
C THR A 222 -11.59 -8.39 -18.46
N ASN A 223 -12.15 -9.40 -19.13
CA ASN A 223 -11.52 -10.07 -20.28
C ASN A 223 -11.36 -9.14 -21.51
N ARG A 224 -11.59 -7.83 -21.36
CA ARG A 224 -11.73 -6.85 -22.43
C ARG A 224 -10.77 -5.67 -22.23
N ASN A 225 -9.76 -5.57 -23.09
CA ASN A 225 -8.65 -4.62 -23.02
C ASN A 225 -9.07 -3.13 -23.15
N TRP A 226 -10.25 -2.82 -23.71
CA TRP A 226 -10.64 -1.43 -23.98
C TRP A 226 -10.98 -0.59 -22.72
N LEU A 227 -11.44 -1.22 -21.62
CA LEU A 227 -11.68 -0.51 -20.36
C LEU A 227 -10.36 -0.11 -19.68
N LEU A 228 -9.33 -0.94 -19.86
CA LEU A 228 -7.96 -0.65 -19.47
C LEU A 228 -7.41 0.54 -20.24
N ASP A 229 -7.59 0.52 -21.56
CA ASP A 229 -7.17 1.62 -22.42
C ASP A 229 -7.88 2.91 -22.04
N LEU A 230 -9.18 2.86 -21.69
CA LEU A 230 -9.91 4.03 -21.18
C LEU A 230 -9.40 4.53 -19.84
N VAL A 231 -9.11 3.66 -18.87
CA VAL A 231 -8.54 4.09 -17.57
C VAL A 231 -7.16 4.70 -17.79
N VAL A 232 -6.32 4.11 -18.64
CA VAL A 232 -4.99 4.63 -18.99
C VAL A 232 -5.09 5.96 -19.74
N ILE A 233 -5.97 6.07 -20.73
CA ILE A 233 -6.24 7.32 -21.47
C ILE A 233 -6.77 8.40 -20.53
N PHE A 234 -7.69 8.05 -19.62
CA PHE A 234 -8.22 8.98 -18.63
C PHE A 234 -7.10 9.49 -17.70
N ILE A 235 -6.19 8.61 -17.28
CA ILE A 235 -5.01 8.98 -16.49
C ILE A 235 -4.09 9.91 -17.30
N ILE A 236 -3.83 9.61 -18.58
CA ILE A 236 -2.99 10.44 -19.46
C ILE A 236 -3.60 11.83 -19.69
N VAL A 237 -4.91 11.88 -19.99
CA VAL A 237 -5.63 13.13 -20.24
C VAL A 237 -5.72 13.98 -18.97
N PHE A 238 -5.99 13.36 -17.82
CA PHE A 238 -5.97 14.04 -16.53
C PHE A 238 -4.58 14.60 -16.19
N ASN A 239 -3.51 13.87 -16.55
CA ASN A 239 -2.12 14.31 -16.36
C ASN A 239 -1.78 15.56 -17.20
N LEU A 240 -2.15 15.57 -18.48
CA LEU A 240 -1.94 16.73 -19.37
C LEU A 240 -2.68 17.99 -18.88
N ILE A 241 -3.81 17.83 -18.21
CA ILE A 241 -4.58 18.95 -17.66
C ILE A 241 -3.91 19.49 -16.39
N ASN A 242 -3.37 18.61 -15.53
CA ASN A 242 -2.81 19.00 -14.24
C ASN A 242 -1.40 19.61 -14.34
N GLN A 243 -0.59 19.21 -15.34
CA GLN A 243 0.72 19.81 -15.62
C GLN A 243 0.64 21.25 -16.16
N ASN A 244 -0.49 21.66 -16.74
CA ASN A 244 -0.69 23.00 -17.28
C ASN A 244 -1.23 24.01 -16.24
N LEU A 245 -1.47 23.57 -15.00
CA LEU A 245 -2.07 24.37 -13.92
C LEU A 245 -1.07 24.76 -12.81
N PHE A 246 0.22 24.41 -12.96
CA PHE A 246 1.32 24.79 -12.07
C PHE A 246 2.50 25.39 -12.85
#